data_AF-A0A967SM98-F1
#
_entry.id   AF-A0A967SM98-F1
#
_cell.length_a   1.000
_cell.length_b   1.000
_cell.length_c   1.000
_cell.angle_alpha   90.00
_cell.angle_beta   90.00
_cell.angle_gamma   90.00
#
_symmetry.space_group_name_H-M   'P 1'
#
loop_
_entity.id
_entity.type
_entity.pdbx_description
1 polymer ?
#
loop_
_entity_poly.entity_id
_entity_poly.type
_entity_poly.pdbx_seq_one_letter_code
_entity_poly.pdbx_strand_id
1 'polypeptide(L)' 'MFTLLKLSPEGIPRALEKAERYRLLGEPWEAESICRDILDVEADNRQARITM' A
#
# COMPACT_ATOMS: atom_id res chain seq x y z
N MET A 1 2.07 -18.06 15.72
CA MET A 1 1.39 -17.43 14.58
C MET A 1 1.59 -15.93 14.66
N PHE A 2 2.12 -15.29 13.61
CA PHE A 2 2.11 -13.83 13.49
C PHE A 2 0.77 -13.42 12.89
N THR A 3 -0.04 -12.72 13.67
CA THR A 3 -1.24 -12.08 13.15
C THR A 3 -0.79 -10.79 12.48
N LEU A 4 -0.71 -10.78 11.15
CA LEU A 4 -0.48 -9.54 10.41
C LEU A 4 -1.60 -8.58 10.78
N LEU A 5 -1.24 -7.47 11.43
CA LEU A 5 -2.14 -6.36 11.67
C LEU A 5 -2.54 -5.82 10.29
N LYS A 6 -3.77 -6.10 9.87
CA LYS A 6 -4.33 -5.55 8.63
C LYS A 6 -4.23 -4.04 8.68
N LEU A 7 -3.84 -3.43 7.56
CA LEU A 7 -3.83 -1.98 7.43
C LEU A 7 -5.22 -1.43 7.80
N SER A 8 -5.27 -0.54 8.80
CA SER A 8 -6.50 0.18 9.10
C SER A 8 -6.80 1.18 7.97
N PRO A 9 -8.07 1.43 7.63
CA PRO A 9 -8.43 2.40 6.58
C PRO A 9 -7.86 3.80 6.85
N GLU A 10 -7.74 4.19 8.12
CA GLU A 10 -7.11 5.45 8.55
C GLU A 10 -5.61 5.53 8.21
N GLY A 11 -4.94 4.38 8.06
CA GLY A 11 -3.51 4.27 7.72
C GLY A 11 -3.23 4.25 6.22
N ILE A 12 -4.24 4.13 5.37
CA ILE A 12 -4.12 4.12 3.90
C ILE A 12 -3.31 5.30 3.35
N PRO A 13 -3.56 6.58 3.73
CA PRO A 13 -2.79 7.70 3.19
C PRO A 13 -1.29 7.55 3.46
N ARG A 14 -0.92 7.12 4.68
CA ARG A 14 0.47 6.91 5.07
C ARG A 14 1.11 5.72 4.36
N ALA A 15 0.32 4.68 4.06
CA ALA A 15 0.75 3.53 3.27
C ALA A 15 1.02 3.93 1.81
N LEU A 16 0.16 4.76 1.21
CA LEU A 16 0.37 5.31 -0.13
C LEU A 16 1.66 6.14 -0.23
N GLU A 17 1.91 7.04 0.72
CA GLU A 17 3.18 7.79 0.79
C GLU A 17 4.39 6.84 0.87
N LYS A 18 4.26 5.76 1.63
CA LYS A 18 5.32 4.75 1.74
C LYS A 18 5.56 4.04 0.40
N ALA A 19 4.50 3.65 -0.29
CA ALA A 19 4.58 3.00 -1.61
C ALA A 19 5.23 3.91 -2.66
N GLU A 20 4.86 5.20 -2.69
CA GLU A 20 5.49 6.18 -3.58
C GLU A 20 6.99 6.32 -3.28
N ARG A 21 7.36 6.36 -1.99
CA ARG A 21 8.75 6.45 -1.57
C ARG A 21 9.56 5.21 -1.99
N TYR A 22 8.99 4.01 -1.89
CA TYR A 22 9.64 2.80 -2.39
C TYR A 22 9.81 2.79 -3.91
N ARG A 23 8.85 3.33 -4.68
CA ARG A 23 9.05 3.54 -6.13
C ARG A 23 10.22 4.50 -6.40
N LEU A 24 10.32 5.60 -5.66
CA LEU A 24 11.41 6.57 -5.82
C LEU A 24 12.77 5.97 -5.43
N LEU A 25 12.79 5.03 -4.49
CA LEU A 25 13.99 4.27 -4.11
C LEU A 25 14.38 3.18 -5.12
N GLY A 26 13.55 2.93 -6.13
CA GLY A 26 13.78 1.87 -7.12
C GLY A 26 13.41 0.47 -6.62
N GLU A 27 12.55 0.38 -5.60
CA GLU A 27 12.06 -0.85 -4.98
C GLU A 27 10.56 -1.06 -5.29
N PRO A 28 10.20 -1.41 -6.54
CA PRO A 28 8.79 -1.50 -6.96
C PRO A 28 8.02 -2.60 -6.23
N TRP A 29 8.69 -3.68 -5.80
CA TRP A 29 8.07 -4.83 -5.16
C TRP A 29 7.45 -4.47 -3.79
N GLU A 30 8.14 -3.64 -3.00
CA GLU A 30 7.61 -3.13 -1.73
C GLU A 30 6.40 -2.22 -1.98
N ALA A 31 6.48 -1.36 -2.99
CA ALA A 31 5.37 -0.48 -3.38
C ALA A 31 4.13 -1.30 -3.80
N GLU A 32 4.31 -2.35 -4.61
CA GLU A 32 3.24 -3.22 -5.08
C GLU A 32 2.60 -3.99 -3.91
N SER A 33 3.42 -4.50 -2.98
CA SER A 33 2.93 -5.18 -1.77
C SER A 33 2.07 -4.25 -0.91
N ILE A 34 2.47 -2.98 -0.77
CA ILE A 34 1.71 -1.99 0.02
C ILE A 34 0.40 -1.62 -0.69
N CYS A 35 0.44 -1.41 -2.01
CA CYS A 35 -0.77 -1.13 -2.80
C CYS A 35 -1.76 -2.30 -2.74
N ARG A 36 -1.26 -3.54 -2.73
CA ARG A 36 -2.07 -4.75 -2.55
C ARG A 36 -2.78 -4.76 -1.20
N ASP A 37 -2.09 -4.41 -0.12
CA ASP A 37 -2.67 -4.34 1.22
C ASP A 37 -3.74 -3.24 1.32
N ILE A 38 -3.49 -2.08 0.69
CA ILE A 38 -4.47 -1.00 0.57
C ILE A 38 -5.72 -1.47 -0.19
N LEU A 39 -5.57 -2.20 -1.30
CA LEU A 39 -6.69 -2.70 -2.08
C LEU A 39 -7.47 -3.84 -1.39
N ASP A 40 -6.85 -4.61 -0.48
CA ASP A 40 -7.55 -5.59 0.36
C ASP A 40 -8.51 -4.89 1.35
N VAL A 41 -8.12 -3.70 1.82
CA VAL A 41 -8.90 -2.90 2.78
C VAL A 41 -9.90 -1.99 2.07
N GLU A 42 -9.47 -1.29 1.02
CA GLU A 42 -10.25 -0.37 0.21
C GLU A 42 -10.01 -0.64 -1.29
N ALA A 43 -10.80 -1.57 -1.83
CA ALA A 43 -10.70 -1.97 -3.24
C ALA A 43 -10.97 -0.84 -4.25
N ASP A 44 -11.69 0.22 -3.82
CA ASP A 44 -11.98 1.39 -4.65
C ASP A 44 -10.87 2.46 -4.59
N ASN A 45 -9.78 2.22 -3.85
CA ASN A 45 -8.71 3.20 -3.72
C ASN A 45 -7.97 3.41 -5.06
N ARG A 46 -8.37 4.46 -5.77
CA ARG A 46 -7.86 4.79 -7.10
C ARG A 46 -6.35 5.02 -7.07
N GLN A 47 -5.83 5.57 -5.99
CA GLN A 47 -4.41 5.90 -5.85
C GLN A 47 -3.56 4.62 -5.80
N ALA A 48 -3.99 3.60 -5.04
CA ALA A 48 -3.32 2.30 -5.03
C ALA A 48 -3.34 1.59 -6.41
N ARG A 49 -4.41 1.77 -7.22
CA ARG A 49 -4.47 1.21 -8.59
C ARG A 49 -3.55 1.91 -9.59
N ILE A 50 -3.26 3.19 -9.40
CA ILE A 50 -2.36 3.96 -10.28
C ILE A 50 -0.89 3.73 -9.88
N THR A 51 -0.63 3.48 -8.59
CA THR A 51 0.71 3.32 -8.06
C THR A 51 1.31 1.93 -8.34
N MET A 52 0.48 0.90 -8.55
CA MET A 52 0.89 -0.44 -9.00
C MET A 52 1.70 -0.42 -10.32
#